data_AF-A0A845G331-F1
#
_entry.id   AF-A0A845G331-F1
#
_cell.length_a   1.000
_cell.length_b   1.000
_cell.length_c   1.000
_cell.angle_alpha   90.00
_cell.angle_beta   90.00
_cell.angle_gamma   90.00
#
_symmetry.space_group_name_H-M   'P 1'
#
loop_
_entity.id
_entity.type
_entity.pdbx_description
1 polymer ?
#
loop_
_entity_poly.entity_id
_entity_poly.type
_entity_poly.pdbx_seq_one_letter_code
_entity_poly.pdbx_strand_id
1 'polypeptide(L)'
;MTGRVFLILLLGIVASAALTQWLAVGERVRALERYRDFHALERAEQLITTADVLPEASRPTYLRMATRGTVKLQATDMPWAAAALPPTEFSATLQQRLGDGYRLAPLAEHPAVCDLPRKSNNIFAPSQWRGTCETMNVRLHDGQVLKLSVLPPRAPPPSSHSELLAILPFLVCIAALAYLVTRMTVRPLKRLAQAAKDLGNDINHPPVALSGAVEIRQASAAFNAMQARIRQHIMQRTQMLAAITHDLQTPLTRLRLRLEKVGDQELQQRLIEDLSAMQQMVKEGLDLARSMDTTETMQALDLDALLDSVCSDATDGGQPVELRGRAAMALMGRPMAIRRCLVNLIDNAVKYGHYANVTVERMVGAARIRIRDGGPGIDPDQMARVFEPFYRIETSRSRESGGTGLGLTIARNIAEQHGANVMLANHAEGGLEVTLIVPEYYAGA
;
A
#
# COMPACT_ATOMS: atom_id res chain seq x y z
N MET A 1 4.62 21.16 -2.03
CA MET A 1 4.82 19.96 -1.18
C MET A 1 5.11 20.25 0.29
N THR A 2 6.12 21.07 0.62
CA THR A 2 6.51 21.32 2.02
C THR A 2 5.32 21.81 2.84
N GLY A 3 4.59 22.82 2.35
CA GLY A 3 3.47 23.45 3.07
C GLY A 3 2.47 22.49 3.72
N ARG A 4 1.76 21.63 2.97
CA ARG A 4 0.66 20.81 3.53
C ARG A 4 1.10 19.64 4.40
N VAL A 5 2.13 18.89 3.97
CA VAL A 5 2.66 17.78 4.77
C VAL A 5 3.32 18.33 6.04
N PHE A 6 4.05 19.44 5.92
CA PHE A 6 4.59 20.16 7.06
C PHE A 6 3.48 20.73 7.96
N LEU A 7 2.39 21.29 7.41
CA LEU A 7 1.28 21.81 8.22
C LEU A 7 0.58 20.70 9.00
N ILE A 8 0.34 19.53 8.37
CA ILE A 8 -0.27 18.37 9.03
C ILE A 8 0.67 17.82 10.10
N LEU A 9 1.98 17.72 9.83
CA LEU A 9 2.99 17.34 10.82
C LEU A 9 3.03 18.33 11.98
N LEU A 10 3.13 19.62 11.68
CA LEU A 10 3.21 20.68 12.66
C LEU A 10 1.95 20.75 13.52
N LEU A 11 0.77 20.79 12.91
CA LEU A 11 -0.52 20.80 13.63
C LEU A 11 -0.71 19.53 14.44
N GLY A 12 -0.34 18.37 13.89
CA GLY A 12 -0.44 17.10 14.58
C GLY A 12 0.49 17.00 15.79
N ILE A 13 1.74 17.48 15.66
CA ILE A 13 2.71 17.55 16.76
C ILE A 13 2.22 18.54 17.82
N VAL A 14 1.76 19.73 17.42
CA VAL A 14 1.24 20.76 18.34
C VAL A 14 -0.01 20.27 19.07
N ALA A 15 -0.96 19.64 18.36
CA ALA A 15 -2.17 19.09 18.97
C ALA A 15 -1.86 17.93 19.91
N SER A 16 -0.94 17.03 19.53
CA SER A 16 -0.46 15.94 20.37
C SER A 16 0.20 16.46 21.64
N ALA A 17 1.10 17.45 21.52
CA ALA A 17 1.76 18.08 22.65
C ALA A 17 0.75 18.78 23.58
N ALA A 18 -0.21 19.52 23.01
CA ALA A 18 -1.26 20.21 23.76
C ALA A 18 -2.17 19.23 24.51
N LEU A 19 -2.62 18.15 23.84
CA LEU A 19 -3.45 17.12 24.45
C LEU A 19 -2.73 16.39 25.58
N THR A 20 -1.46 16.04 25.34
CA THR A 20 -0.61 15.38 26.33
C THR A 20 -0.43 16.25 27.56
N GLN A 21 -0.11 17.54 27.36
CA GLN A 21 0.05 18.50 28.44
C GLN A 21 -1.25 18.74 29.20
N TRP A 22 -2.38 18.80 28.49
CA TRP A 22 -3.71 18.94 29.08
C TRP A 22 -4.08 17.76 29.99
N LEU A 23 -3.89 16.52 29.51
CA LEU A 23 -4.12 15.31 30.30
C LEU A 23 -3.21 15.26 31.53
N ALA A 24 -1.91 15.49 31.34
CA ALA A 24 -0.91 15.43 32.41
C ALA A 24 -1.18 16.47 33.52
N VAL A 25 -1.53 17.71 33.15
CA VAL A 25 -1.88 18.76 34.11
C VAL A 25 -3.21 18.46 34.81
N GLY A 26 -4.22 18.01 34.06
CA GLY A 26 -5.57 17.77 34.58
C GLY A 26 -5.64 16.64 35.61
N GLU A 27 -4.87 15.58 35.44
CA GLU A 27 -4.75 14.51 36.44
C GLU A 27 -3.99 14.97 37.69
N ARG A 28 -2.90 15.72 37.50
CA ARG A 28 -2.06 16.23 38.60
C ARG A 28 -2.83 17.16 39.55
N VAL A 29 -3.61 18.09 39.02
CA VAL A 29 -4.40 19.04 39.84
C VAL A 29 -5.45 18.30 40.69
N ARG A 30 -6.21 17.39 40.06
CA ARG A 30 -7.26 16.60 40.74
C ARG A 30 -6.72 15.62 41.78
N ALA A 31 -5.51 15.08 41.57
CA ALA A 31 -4.85 14.22 42.56
C ALA A 31 -4.36 15.02 43.77
N LEU A 32 -3.77 16.20 43.53
CA LEU A 32 -3.26 17.07 44.60
C LEU A 32 -4.39 17.64 45.49
N GLU A 33 -5.53 18.04 44.92
CA GLU A 33 -6.68 18.53 45.70
C GLU A 33 -7.21 17.45 46.65
N ARG A 34 -7.48 16.24 46.14
CA ARG A 34 -7.97 15.11 46.97
C ARG A 34 -7.02 14.74 48.11
N TYR A 35 -5.71 14.72 47.85
CA TYR A 35 -4.73 14.41 48.89
C TYR A 35 -4.72 15.49 49.99
N ARG A 36 -4.86 16.77 49.61
CA ARG A 36 -4.83 17.90 50.56
C ARG A 36 -6.04 17.92 51.49
N ASP A 37 -7.24 17.75 50.97
CA ASP A 37 -8.45 17.75 51.79
C ASP A 37 -8.45 16.58 52.78
N PHE A 38 -7.97 15.39 52.34
CA PHE A 38 -7.78 14.24 53.22
C PHE A 38 -6.82 14.53 54.39
N HIS A 39 -5.66 15.14 54.11
CA HIS A 39 -4.67 15.50 55.14
C HIS A 39 -5.18 16.59 56.10
N ALA A 40 -5.98 17.53 55.60
CA ALA A 40 -6.59 18.55 56.45
C ALA A 40 -7.63 17.94 57.41
N LEU A 41 -8.44 16.98 56.95
CA LEU A 41 -9.39 16.25 57.79
C LEU A 41 -8.67 15.45 58.90
N GLU A 42 -7.67 14.65 58.53
CA GLU A 42 -6.91 13.83 59.49
C GLU A 42 -6.21 14.68 60.56
N ARG A 43 -5.63 15.81 60.15
CA ARG A 43 -5.00 16.74 61.10
C ARG A 43 -6.00 17.46 61.99
N ALA A 44 -7.17 17.85 61.47
CA ALA A 44 -8.22 18.47 62.28
C ALA A 44 -8.74 17.50 63.34
N GLU A 45 -9.03 16.26 62.94
CA GLU A 45 -9.46 15.17 63.82
C GLU A 45 -8.43 14.92 64.93
N GLN A 46 -7.15 14.79 64.59
CA GLN A 46 -6.07 14.58 65.55
C GLN A 46 -5.92 15.76 66.53
N LEU A 47 -6.04 17.01 66.05
CA LEU A 47 -5.94 18.19 66.91
C LEU A 47 -7.09 18.26 67.92
N ILE A 48 -8.32 17.97 67.47
CA ILE A 48 -9.54 18.02 68.30
C ILE A 48 -9.50 16.93 69.37
N THR A 49 -9.28 15.68 68.97
CA THR A 49 -9.25 14.53 69.88
C THR A 49 -8.13 14.64 70.91
N THR A 50 -6.96 15.13 70.52
CA THR A 50 -5.85 15.35 71.46
C THR A 50 -6.16 16.50 72.43
N ALA A 51 -6.80 17.59 71.96
CA ALA A 51 -7.19 18.70 72.83
C ALA A 51 -8.25 18.30 73.86
N ASP A 52 -9.14 17.38 73.49
CA ASP A 52 -10.22 16.85 74.33
C ASP A 52 -9.71 15.99 75.49
N VAL A 53 -8.68 15.16 75.25
CA VAL A 53 -8.07 14.31 76.29
C VAL A 53 -7.18 15.11 77.25
N LEU A 54 -6.66 16.26 76.82
CA LEU A 54 -5.78 17.09 77.65
C LEU A 54 -6.56 17.81 78.77
N PRO A 55 -6.03 17.82 80.01
CA PRO A 55 -6.57 18.64 81.09
C PRO A 55 -6.61 20.11 80.72
N GLU A 56 -7.65 20.82 81.14
CA GLU A 56 -7.91 22.23 80.79
C GLU A 56 -6.70 23.15 81.06
N ALA A 57 -5.96 22.91 82.15
CA ALA A 57 -4.77 23.68 82.51
C ALA A 57 -3.60 23.57 81.50
N SER A 58 -3.50 22.44 80.77
CA SER A 58 -2.42 22.16 79.81
C SER A 58 -2.78 22.47 78.36
N ARG A 59 -4.09 22.60 78.08
CA ARG A 59 -4.64 22.81 76.75
C ARG A 59 -4.16 24.10 76.07
N PRO A 60 -4.05 25.27 76.75
CA PRO A 60 -3.53 26.48 76.12
C PRO A 60 -2.09 26.32 75.58
N THR A 61 -1.25 25.56 76.28
CA THR A 61 0.14 25.27 75.84
C THR A 61 0.15 24.40 74.60
N TYR A 62 -0.69 23.35 74.57
CA TYR A 62 -0.85 22.49 73.40
C TYR A 62 -1.37 23.27 72.19
N LEU A 63 -2.43 24.08 72.35
CA LEU A 63 -3.01 24.87 71.25
C LEU A 63 -1.98 25.84 70.65
N ARG A 64 -1.07 26.42 71.45
CA ARG A 64 0.02 27.28 70.94
C ARG A 64 1.07 26.52 70.13
N MET A 65 1.34 25.26 70.45
CA MET A 65 2.36 24.45 69.78
C MET A 65 1.82 23.71 68.55
N ALA A 66 0.59 23.18 68.65
CA ALA A 66 -0.01 22.30 67.67
C ALA A 66 -0.63 23.05 66.46
N THR A 67 -0.88 24.35 66.60
CA THR A 67 -1.43 25.24 65.55
C THR A 67 -0.46 25.62 64.42
N ARG A 68 0.65 24.90 64.24
CA ARG A 68 1.55 25.11 63.10
C ARG A 68 1.02 24.39 61.87
N GLY A 69 0.78 25.14 60.78
CA GLY A 69 0.38 24.58 59.48
C GLY A 69 -0.90 25.18 58.91
N THR A 70 -1.59 24.38 58.09
CA THR A 70 -2.85 24.75 57.42
C THR A 70 -4.06 24.62 58.34
N VAL A 71 -4.07 23.68 59.28
CA VAL A 71 -5.17 23.54 60.25
C VAL A 71 -4.75 24.16 61.59
N LYS A 72 -5.59 25.06 62.12
CA LYS A 72 -5.36 25.75 63.40
C LYS A 72 -6.56 25.54 64.32
N LEU A 73 -6.29 25.25 65.59
CA LEU A 73 -7.29 25.14 66.66
C LEU A 73 -6.97 26.17 67.75
N GLN A 74 -7.90 27.06 68.07
CA GLN A 74 -7.73 28.15 69.04
C GLN A 74 -8.83 28.12 70.09
N ALA A 75 -8.52 28.50 71.34
CA ALA A 75 -9.56 28.73 72.34
C ALA A 75 -10.41 29.93 71.93
N THR A 76 -11.73 29.85 72.15
CA THR A 76 -12.65 30.95 71.86
C THR A 76 -13.56 31.17 73.06
N ASP A 77 -13.73 32.43 73.44
CA ASP A 77 -14.66 32.83 74.49
C ASP A 77 -16.07 33.11 73.92
N MET A 78 -16.27 32.90 72.61
CA MET A 78 -17.58 33.08 72.00
C MET A 78 -18.56 31.99 72.46
N PRO A 79 -19.80 32.36 72.86
CA PRO A 79 -20.84 31.40 73.13
C PRO A 79 -21.12 30.54 71.88
N TRP A 80 -21.45 29.27 72.09
CA TRP A 80 -21.81 28.34 71.02
C TRP A 80 -22.81 29.00 70.05
N ALA A 81 -22.35 29.28 68.82
CA ALA A 81 -22.97 30.26 67.96
C ALA A 81 -24.41 29.86 67.57
N ALA A 82 -25.36 30.77 67.81
CA ALA A 82 -26.75 30.66 67.36
C ALA A 82 -26.92 30.84 65.83
N ALA A 83 -25.83 31.13 65.10
CA ALA A 83 -25.80 31.40 63.67
C ALA A 83 -24.80 30.48 62.93
N ALA A 84 -24.91 29.18 63.15
CA ALA A 84 -24.15 28.19 62.40
C ALA A 84 -24.67 28.13 60.94
N LEU A 85 -23.75 28.16 59.98
CA LEU A 85 -24.07 27.84 58.58
C LEU A 85 -24.43 26.36 58.44
N PRO A 86 -25.15 25.96 57.36
CA PRO A 86 -25.37 24.54 57.08
C PRO A 86 -24.04 23.79 56.94
N PRO A 87 -24.00 22.49 57.28
CA PRO A 87 -22.78 21.69 57.19
C PRO A 87 -22.26 21.67 55.75
N THR A 88 -20.98 22.01 55.61
CA THR A 88 -20.19 21.88 54.39
C THR A 88 -19.72 20.43 54.22
N GLU A 89 -19.23 20.05 53.03
CA GLU A 89 -18.71 18.71 52.77
C GLU A 89 -17.57 18.33 53.74
N PHE A 90 -16.70 19.30 54.07
CA PHE A 90 -15.60 19.09 55.01
C PHE A 90 -16.10 18.93 56.45
N SER A 91 -16.93 19.85 56.96
CA SER A 91 -17.47 19.75 58.31
C SER A 91 -18.36 18.52 58.52
N ALA A 92 -19.15 18.11 57.52
CA ALA A 92 -19.94 16.87 57.57
C ALA A 92 -19.04 15.63 57.64
N THR A 93 -17.99 15.56 56.81
CA THR A 93 -17.03 14.45 56.82
C THR A 93 -16.25 14.41 58.13
N LEU A 94 -15.87 15.57 58.69
CA LEU A 94 -15.18 15.66 59.96
C LEU A 94 -16.09 15.24 61.13
N GLN A 95 -17.37 15.65 61.13
CA GLN A 95 -18.36 15.24 62.13
C GLN A 95 -18.54 13.71 62.13
N GLN A 96 -18.61 13.10 60.94
CA GLN A 96 -18.74 11.65 60.80
C GLN A 96 -17.52 10.90 61.37
N ARG A 97 -16.31 11.46 61.23
CA ARG A 97 -15.08 10.86 61.77
C ARG A 97 -14.95 11.01 63.28
N LEU A 98 -15.31 12.18 63.82
CA LEU A 98 -15.24 12.46 65.26
C LEU A 98 -16.33 11.72 66.07
N GLY A 99 -17.48 11.42 65.47
CA GLY A 99 -18.60 10.74 66.11
C GLY A 99 -19.54 11.69 66.88
N ASP A 100 -20.56 11.14 67.53
CA ASP A 100 -21.69 11.89 68.12
C ASP A 100 -21.33 12.71 69.38
N GLY A 101 -20.15 12.47 69.96
CA GLY A 101 -19.67 13.15 71.17
C GLY A 101 -19.20 14.58 70.96
N TYR A 102 -18.90 14.94 69.71
CA TYR A 102 -18.49 16.28 69.31
C TYR A 102 -19.62 16.98 68.58
N ARG A 103 -19.69 18.32 68.69
CA ARG A 103 -20.55 19.12 67.81
C ARG A 103 -19.71 20.09 67.01
N LEU A 104 -19.92 20.12 65.70
CA LEU A 104 -19.32 21.09 64.79
C LEU A 104 -20.36 22.12 64.33
N ALA A 105 -19.99 23.39 64.34
CA ALA A 105 -20.82 24.51 63.88
C ALA A 105 -20.00 25.41 62.93
N PRO A 106 -20.18 25.27 61.59
CA PRO A 106 -19.54 26.13 60.61
C PRO A 106 -19.91 27.61 60.82
N LEU A 107 -18.93 28.51 60.69
CA LEU A 107 -19.09 29.95 60.86
C LEU A 107 -19.03 30.66 59.51
N ALA A 108 -19.78 31.76 59.38
CA ALA A 108 -19.69 32.65 58.21
C ALA A 108 -18.36 33.42 58.14
N GLU A 109 -17.66 33.57 59.27
CA GLU A 109 -16.36 34.24 59.32
C GLU A 109 -15.25 33.28 58.85
N HIS A 110 -14.54 33.64 57.79
CA HIS A 110 -13.34 32.92 57.34
C HIS A 110 -12.09 33.81 57.42
N PRO A 111 -10.87 33.22 57.49
CA PRO A 111 -9.64 34.00 57.47
C PRO A 111 -9.52 34.84 56.20
N ALA A 112 -9.04 36.08 56.31
CA ALA A 112 -8.84 36.99 55.15
C ALA A 112 -7.91 36.42 54.05
N VAL A 113 -7.10 35.40 54.39
CA VAL A 113 -6.25 34.68 53.43
C VAL A 113 -7.08 33.83 52.43
N CYS A 114 -8.33 33.50 52.78
CA CYS A 114 -9.27 32.78 51.91
C CYS A 114 -9.82 33.67 50.78
N ASP A 115 -9.88 34.99 50.96
CA ASP A 115 -10.41 35.94 49.96
C ASP A 115 -9.42 36.27 48.84
N LEU A 116 -8.15 35.88 49.01
CA LEU A 116 -7.11 36.14 48.02
C LEU A 116 -7.31 35.24 46.80
N PRO A 117 -7.51 35.79 45.58
CA PRO A 117 -7.69 34.99 44.38
C PRO A 117 -6.38 34.29 44.02
N ARG A 118 -6.29 33.00 44.34
CA ARG A 118 -5.15 32.15 43.97
C ARG A 118 -5.39 31.59 42.57
N LYS A 119 -4.99 32.38 41.56
CA LYS A 119 -4.95 31.91 40.18
C LYS A 119 -3.73 31.01 39.99
N SER A 120 -3.96 29.73 39.69
CA SER A 120 -2.93 28.90 39.08
C SER A 120 -2.83 29.32 37.61
N ASN A 121 -1.74 29.99 37.24
CA ASN A 121 -1.56 30.51 35.88
C ASN A 121 -1.07 29.40 34.93
N ASN A 122 -1.84 28.32 34.80
CA ASN A 122 -1.54 27.23 33.88
C ASN A 122 -2.39 27.34 32.63
N ILE A 123 -1.75 27.54 31.48
CA ILE A 123 -2.38 27.84 30.18
C ILE A 123 -3.38 26.74 29.77
N PHE A 124 -3.12 25.48 30.17
CA PHE A 124 -3.92 24.33 29.78
C PHE A 124 -5.01 23.95 30.80
N ALA A 125 -4.96 24.50 32.01
CA ALA A 125 -5.98 24.26 33.03
C ALA A 125 -5.97 25.43 34.02
N PRO A 126 -6.62 26.57 33.68
CA PRO A 126 -6.79 27.66 34.62
C PRO A 126 -7.73 27.19 35.74
N SER A 127 -7.15 26.63 36.81
CA SER A 127 -7.90 26.23 37.99
C SER A 127 -7.97 27.42 38.95
N GLN A 128 -9.17 27.94 39.18
CA GLN A 128 -9.46 28.67 40.41
C GLN A 128 -9.57 27.63 41.52
N TRP A 129 -8.66 27.72 42.49
CA TRP A 129 -8.66 26.84 43.65
C TRP A 129 -10.01 26.92 44.38
N ARG A 130 -10.66 25.77 44.60
CA ARG A 130 -11.89 25.59 45.38
C ARG A 130 -11.66 24.65 46.58
N GLY A 131 -10.44 24.57 47.09
CA GLY A 131 -10.16 23.72 48.25
C GLY A 131 -10.81 24.25 49.52
N THR A 132 -10.79 23.43 50.56
CA THR A 132 -11.45 23.73 51.84
C THR A 132 -10.79 24.92 52.56
N CYS A 133 -11.56 26.00 52.74
CA CYS A 133 -11.15 27.24 53.43
C CYS A 133 -12.32 27.71 54.30
N GLU A 134 -12.41 27.16 55.50
CA GLU A 134 -13.55 27.41 56.38
C GLU A 134 -13.12 27.48 57.84
N THR A 135 -13.98 28.12 58.64
CA THR A 135 -13.86 28.19 60.08
C THR A 135 -15.09 27.54 60.70
N MET A 136 -14.90 26.81 61.79
CA MET A 136 -16.00 26.24 62.55
C MET A 136 -15.70 26.24 64.05
N ASN A 137 -16.75 26.29 64.85
CA ASN A 137 -16.66 26.02 66.28
C ASN A 137 -16.81 24.52 66.53
N VAL A 138 -15.98 24.00 67.43
CA VAL A 138 -15.95 22.62 67.87
C VAL A 138 -16.26 22.60 69.36
N ARG A 139 -17.33 21.90 69.76
CA ARG A 139 -17.64 21.66 71.17
C ARG A 139 -17.06 20.31 71.57
N LEU A 140 -16.19 20.36 72.58
CA LEU A 140 -15.56 19.21 73.20
C LEU A 140 -16.49 18.52 74.21
N HIS A 141 -16.10 17.34 74.70
CA HIS A 141 -16.91 16.57 75.65
C HIS A 141 -17.07 17.28 77.00
N ASP A 142 -16.06 18.04 77.41
CA ASP A 142 -16.09 18.87 78.63
C ASP A 142 -16.92 20.15 78.49
N GLY A 143 -17.50 20.38 77.30
CA GLY A 143 -18.35 21.53 77.00
C GLY A 143 -17.57 22.78 76.58
N GLN A 144 -16.25 22.78 76.59
CA GLN A 144 -15.45 23.89 76.07
C GLN A 144 -15.62 24.00 74.55
N VAL A 145 -15.65 25.24 74.06
CA VAL A 145 -15.75 25.53 72.63
C VAL A 145 -14.38 26.00 72.11
N LEU A 146 -13.93 25.39 71.01
CA LEU A 146 -12.71 25.76 70.31
C LEU A 146 -13.02 26.20 68.89
N LYS A 147 -12.27 27.17 68.36
CA LYS A 147 -12.35 27.65 66.98
C LYS A 147 -11.34 26.89 66.12
N LEU A 148 -11.84 26.08 65.18
CA LEU A 148 -11.04 25.43 64.15
C LEU A 148 -11.03 26.31 62.89
N SER A 149 -9.84 26.60 62.36
CA SER A 149 -9.65 27.31 61.10
C SER A 149 -8.79 26.49 60.14
N VAL A 150 -9.32 26.23 58.94
CA VAL A 150 -8.60 25.57 57.85
C VAL A 150 -8.13 26.63 56.86
N LEU A 151 -6.80 26.74 56.73
CA LEU A 151 -6.10 27.69 55.87
C LEU A 151 -5.66 27.02 54.56
N PRO A 152 -5.55 27.80 53.47
CA PRO A 152 -5.16 27.27 52.19
C PRO A 152 -3.69 26.80 52.20
N PRO A 153 -3.36 25.69 51.51
CA PRO A 153 -2.02 25.09 51.53
C PRO A 153 -0.95 26.01 50.92
N ARG A 154 0.32 25.74 51.29
CA ARG A 154 1.51 26.35 50.66
C ARG A 154 1.72 25.74 49.25
N ALA A 155 2.43 26.46 48.37
CA ALA A 155 2.71 25.99 47.01
C ALA A 155 3.38 24.59 47.04
N PRO A 156 2.99 23.67 46.14
CA PRO A 156 3.54 22.32 46.14
C PRO A 156 5.04 22.32 45.80
N PRO A 157 5.84 21.37 46.34
CA PRO A 157 7.23 21.19 45.93
C PRO A 157 7.31 20.70 44.46
N PRO A 158 8.41 20.98 43.74
CA PRO A 158 8.60 20.46 42.39
C PRO A 158 8.70 18.93 42.41
N SER A 159 7.95 18.26 41.54
CA SER A 159 7.86 16.80 41.46
C SER A 159 8.94 16.20 40.53
N SER A 160 9.50 15.03 40.86
CA SER A 160 10.63 14.44 40.12
C SER A 160 10.39 13.11 39.36
N HIS A 161 9.22 12.43 39.44
CA HIS A 161 9.14 11.03 38.93
C HIS A 161 7.89 10.59 38.14
N SER A 162 6.97 11.47 37.70
CA SER A 162 5.77 11.07 36.93
C SER A 162 5.71 11.60 35.49
N GLU A 163 6.87 11.76 34.84
CA GLU A 163 6.95 12.28 33.46
C GLU A 163 6.87 11.19 32.38
N LEU A 164 7.34 9.98 32.67
CA LEU A 164 7.37 8.86 31.70
C LEU A 164 5.96 8.45 31.21
N LEU A 165 4.99 8.35 32.12
CA LEU A 165 3.60 8.03 31.78
C LEU A 165 2.93 9.14 30.95
N ALA A 166 3.32 10.39 31.16
CA ALA A 166 2.83 11.52 30.37
C ALA A 166 3.41 11.53 28.95
N ILE A 167 4.62 11.01 28.72
CA ILE A 167 5.27 11.03 27.39
C ILE A 167 4.70 9.94 26.45
N LEU A 168 4.14 8.86 26.99
CA LEU A 168 3.62 7.74 26.22
C LEU A 168 2.53 8.12 25.18
N PRO A 169 1.46 8.88 25.52
CA PRO A 169 0.47 9.31 24.53
C PRO A 169 1.08 10.19 23.42
N PHE A 170 2.05 11.04 23.75
CA PHE A 170 2.75 11.86 22.77
C PHE A 170 3.50 11.01 21.74
N LEU A 171 4.21 9.97 22.19
CA LEU A 171 4.91 9.02 21.32
C LEU A 171 3.94 8.26 20.40
N VAL A 172 2.80 7.82 20.93
CA VAL A 172 1.76 7.11 20.15
C VAL A 172 1.17 8.00 19.06
N CYS A 173 0.85 9.26 19.39
CA CYS A 173 0.33 10.21 18.42
C CYS A 173 1.36 10.54 17.32
N ILE A 174 2.65 10.71 17.67
CA ILE A 174 3.72 10.90 16.69
C ILE A 174 3.86 9.68 15.78
N ALA A 175 3.86 8.47 16.35
CA ALA A 175 3.97 7.24 15.58
C ALA A 175 2.80 7.06 14.60
N ALA A 176 1.57 7.32 15.05
CA ALA A 176 0.36 7.26 14.20
C ALA A 176 0.44 8.27 13.05
N LEU A 177 0.91 9.49 13.33
CA LEU A 177 1.06 10.53 12.33
C LEU A 177 2.18 10.21 11.32
N ALA A 178 3.33 9.72 11.80
CA ALA A 178 4.41 9.25 10.95
C ALA A 178 3.96 8.10 10.02
N TYR A 179 3.18 7.16 10.54
CA TYR A 179 2.58 6.08 9.76
C TYR A 179 1.62 6.61 8.68
N LEU A 180 0.74 7.55 9.03
CA LEU A 180 -0.20 8.18 8.08
C LEU A 180 0.56 8.88 6.94
N VAL A 181 1.54 9.71 7.27
CA VAL A 181 2.35 10.46 6.28
C VAL A 181 3.09 9.50 5.36
N THR A 182 3.76 8.47 5.91
CA THR A 182 4.46 7.45 5.13
C THR A 182 3.52 6.71 4.20
N ARG A 183 2.32 6.34 4.67
CA ARG A 183 1.32 5.65 3.85
C ARG A 183 0.79 6.55 2.72
N MET A 184 0.67 7.86 2.96
CA MET A 184 0.23 8.83 1.95
C MET A 184 1.29 9.12 0.89
N THR A 185 2.58 9.11 1.23
CA THR A 185 3.67 9.44 0.29
C THR A 185 4.24 8.22 -0.44
N VAL A 186 4.47 7.10 0.26
CA VAL A 186 5.16 5.93 -0.29
C VAL A 186 4.24 5.05 -1.15
N ARG A 187 2.98 4.88 -0.76
CA ARG A 187 2.01 4.04 -1.50
C ARG A 187 1.82 4.47 -2.96
N PRO A 188 1.59 5.76 -3.29
CA PRO A 188 1.46 6.18 -4.68
C PRO A 188 2.76 6.06 -5.47
N LEU A 189 3.92 6.26 -4.83
CA LEU A 189 5.21 6.07 -5.48
C LEU A 189 5.44 4.62 -5.90
N LYS A 190 5.09 3.66 -5.02
CA LYS A 190 5.12 2.22 -5.36
C LYS A 190 4.19 1.87 -6.52
N ARG A 191 3.01 2.50 -6.60
CA ARG A 191 2.08 2.31 -7.73
C ARG A 191 2.65 2.81 -9.05
N LEU A 192 3.29 3.98 -9.06
CA LEU A 192 3.97 4.50 -10.25
C LEU A 192 5.14 3.61 -10.67
N ALA A 193 5.94 3.11 -9.72
CA ALA A 193 7.03 2.19 -10.02
C ALA A 193 6.53 0.86 -10.61
N GLN A 194 5.43 0.32 -10.06
CA GLN A 194 4.81 -0.89 -10.60
C GLN A 194 4.25 -0.64 -12.00
N ALA A 195 3.51 0.46 -12.21
CA ALA A 195 2.98 0.82 -13.53
C ALA A 195 4.09 1.03 -14.57
N ALA A 196 5.26 1.54 -14.19
CA ALA A 196 6.42 1.65 -15.08
C ALA A 196 7.00 0.28 -15.45
N LYS A 197 7.02 -0.68 -14.51
CA LYS A 197 7.41 -2.07 -14.78
C LYS A 197 6.40 -2.76 -15.69
N ASP A 198 5.12 -2.58 -15.41
CA ASP A 198 4.02 -3.17 -16.18
C ASP A 198 3.98 -2.60 -17.60
N LEU A 199 4.28 -1.30 -17.79
CA LEU A 199 4.41 -0.69 -19.12
C LEU A 199 5.50 -1.35 -19.98
N GLY A 200 6.58 -1.84 -19.35
CA GLY A 200 7.64 -2.56 -20.05
C GLY A 200 7.20 -3.94 -20.56
N ASN A 201 6.23 -4.57 -19.90
CA ASN A 201 5.69 -5.88 -20.27
C ASN A 201 4.47 -5.76 -21.18
N ASP A 202 3.60 -4.77 -20.91
CA ASP A 202 2.38 -4.51 -21.65
C ASP A 202 2.19 -3.01 -21.88
N ILE A 203 2.46 -2.57 -23.11
CA ILE A 203 2.22 -1.20 -23.53
C ILE A 203 0.72 -0.83 -23.49
N ASN A 204 -0.12 -1.88 -23.57
CA ASN A 204 -1.56 -2.04 -23.31
C ASN A 204 -2.09 -1.46 -22.00
N HIS A 205 -1.23 -1.36 -20.99
CA HIS A 205 -1.68 -1.24 -19.61
C HIS A 205 -2.54 0.02 -19.39
N PRO A 206 -3.61 -0.05 -18.55
CA PRO A 206 -4.42 1.10 -18.19
C PRO A 206 -3.58 2.27 -17.64
N PRO A 207 -3.98 3.53 -17.91
CA PRO A 207 -3.27 4.70 -17.39
C PRO A 207 -3.37 4.78 -15.86
N VAL A 208 -2.34 5.37 -15.24
CA VAL A 208 -2.28 5.52 -13.79
C VAL A 208 -3.29 6.56 -13.33
N ALA A 209 -4.08 6.21 -12.30
CA ALA A 209 -5.08 7.12 -11.73
C ALA A 209 -4.45 8.42 -11.19
N LEU A 210 -5.02 9.57 -11.57
CA LEU A 210 -4.58 10.89 -11.16
C LEU A 210 -5.06 11.24 -9.74
N SER A 211 -4.53 10.53 -8.74
CA SER A 211 -4.91 10.68 -7.33
C SER A 211 -3.73 11.10 -6.45
N GLY A 212 -4.03 11.71 -5.30
CA GLY A 212 -3.04 12.13 -4.32
C GLY A 212 -2.60 13.59 -4.46
N ALA A 213 -1.39 13.89 -3.96
CA ALA A 213 -0.83 15.24 -3.98
C ALA A 213 -0.67 15.79 -5.41
N VAL A 214 -0.61 17.11 -5.56
CA VAL A 214 -0.51 17.78 -6.87
C VAL A 214 0.71 17.29 -7.65
N GLU A 215 1.83 17.10 -6.97
CA GLU A 215 3.08 16.66 -7.58
C GLU A 215 3.02 15.18 -8.00
N ILE A 216 2.32 14.34 -7.23
CA ILE A 216 2.04 12.94 -7.63
C ILE A 216 1.12 12.93 -8.84
N ARG A 217 0.07 13.75 -8.84
CA ARG A 217 -0.84 13.89 -9.99
C ARG A 217 -0.11 14.38 -11.24
N GLN A 218 0.81 15.34 -11.10
CA GLN A 218 1.64 15.83 -12.20
C GLN A 218 2.57 14.75 -12.73
N ALA A 219 3.24 13.99 -11.84
CA ALA A 219 4.06 12.85 -12.23
C ALA A 219 3.24 11.77 -12.95
N SER A 220 2.07 11.39 -12.41
CA SER A 220 1.15 10.43 -13.07
C SER A 220 0.66 10.95 -14.41
N ALA A 221 0.35 12.24 -14.54
CA ALA A 221 -0.07 12.85 -15.80
C ALA A 221 1.06 12.84 -16.84
N ALA A 222 2.28 13.19 -16.44
CA ALA A 222 3.46 13.13 -17.30
C ALA A 222 3.77 11.69 -17.76
N PHE A 223 3.66 10.71 -16.85
CA PHE A 223 3.81 9.30 -17.15
C PHE A 223 2.75 8.81 -18.17
N ASN A 224 1.47 9.14 -17.94
CA ASN A 224 0.39 8.78 -18.87
C ASN A 224 0.58 9.43 -20.25
N ALA A 225 1.05 10.68 -20.30
CA ALA A 225 1.36 11.36 -21.56
C ALA A 225 2.54 10.70 -22.29
N MET A 226 3.57 10.26 -21.57
CA MET A 226 4.69 9.49 -22.13
C MET A 226 4.18 8.16 -22.71
N GLN A 227 3.38 7.41 -21.94
CA GLN A 227 2.77 6.15 -22.40
C GLN A 227 1.98 6.34 -23.70
N ALA A 228 1.13 7.38 -23.76
CA ALA A 228 0.34 7.68 -24.95
C ALA A 228 1.21 8.00 -26.18
N ARG A 229 2.30 8.76 -26.00
CA ARG A 229 3.24 9.06 -27.09
C ARG A 229 3.95 7.82 -27.61
N ILE A 230 4.41 6.92 -26.71
CA ILE A 230 5.08 5.69 -27.13
C ILE A 230 4.11 4.80 -27.91
N ARG A 231 2.88 4.61 -27.42
CA ARG A 231 1.83 3.88 -28.14
C ARG A 231 1.59 4.45 -29.54
N GLN A 232 1.44 5.76 -29.65
CA GLN A 232 1.25 6.42 -30.93
C GLN A 232 2.42 6.19 -31.88
N HIS A 233 3.67 6.27 -31.40
CA HIS A 233 4.85 6.00 -32.23
C HIS A 233 4.92 4.55 -32.74
N ILE A 234 4.52 3.57 -31.91
CA ILE A 234 4.45 2.16 -32.33
C ILE A 234 3.36 1.96 -33.38
N MET A 235 2.17 2.53 -33.16
CA MET A 235 1.06 2.44 -34.11
C MET A 235 1.43 3.08 -35.45
N GLN A 236 2.07 4.26 -35.44
CA GLN A 236 2.55 4.94 -36.64
C GLN A 236 3.58 4.11 -37.41
N ARG A 237 4.55 3.49 -36.72
CA ARG A 237 5.53 2.59 -37.36
C ARG A 237 4.86 1.39 -38.02
N THR A 238 3.91 0.77 -37.32
CA THR A 238 3.16 -0.39 -37.83
C THR A 238 2.32 -0.02 -39.05
N GLN A 239 1.63 1.13 -39.00
CA GLN A 239 0.83 1.64 -40.13
C GLN A 239 1.71 2.02 -41.34
N MET A 240 2.87 2.63 -41.10
CA MET A 240 3.84 2.94 -42.15
C MET A 240 4.36 1.67 -42.83
N LEU A 241 4.72 0.64 -42.06
CA LEU A 241 5.17 -0.65 -42.61
C LEU A 241 4.06 -1.35 -43.40
N ALA A 242 2.81 -1.26 -42.95
CA ALA A 242 1.65 -1.78 -43.68
C ALA A 242 1.44 -1.05 -45.02
N ALA A 243 1.54 0.29 -45.03
CA ALA A 243 1.42 1.08 -46.25
C ALA A 243 2.55 0.78 -47.24
N ILE A 244 3.81 0.73 -46.78
CA ILE A 244 4.96 0.36 -47.63
C ILE A 244 4.77 -1.03 -48.23
N THR A 245 4.28 -1.99 -47.44
CA THR A 245 4.04 -3.37 -47.93
C THR A 245 2.99 -3.40 -49.03
N HIS A 246 1.87 -2.71 -48.84
CA HIS A 246 0.82 -2.59 -49.85
C HIS A 246 1.37 -1.95 -51.15
N ASP A 247 2.15 -0.89 -51.01
CA ASP A 247 2.76 -0.18 -52.13
C ASP A 247 3.85 -1.00 -52.83
N LEU A 248 4.49 -1.96 -52.14
CA LEU A 248 5.43 -2.93 -52.72
C LEU A 248 4.72 -4.09 -53.44
N GLN A 249 3.54 -4.52 -52.98
CA GLN A 249 2.79 -5.59 -53.65
C GLN A 249 2.38 -5.20 -55.07
N THR A 250 1.93 -3.96 -55.29
CA THR A 250 1.48 -3.47 -56.60
C THR A 250 2.56 -3.53 -57.70
N PRO A 251 3.80 -3.05 -57.51
CA PRO A 251 4.88 -3.21 -58.47
C PRO A 251 5.37 -4.66 -58.59
N LEU A 252 5.38 -5.45 -57.50
CA LEU A 252 5.75 -6.88 -57.57
C LEU A 252 4.77 -7.68 -58.45
N THR A 253 3.47 -7.47 -58.29
CA THR A 253 2.45 -8.09 -59.16
C THR A 253 2.60 -7.66 -60.62
N ARG A 254 2.89 -6.37 -60.87
CA ARG A 254 3.19 -5.89 -62.23
C ARG A 254 4.46 -6.51 -62.81
N LEU A 255 5.50 -6.72 -61.99
CA LEU A 255 6.72 -7.38 -62.43
C LEU A 255 6.45 -8.85 -62.79
N ARG A 256 5.64 -9.57 -61.99
CA ARG A 256 5.18 -10.94 -62.29
C ARG A 256 4.56 -11.05 -63.68
N LEU A 257 3.61 -10.18 -63.99
CA LEU A 257 2.94 -10.14 -65.30
C LEU A 257 3.89 -9.78 -66.46
N ARG A 258 4.98 -9.06 -66.18
CA ARG A 258 6.02 -8.76 -67.20
C ARG A 258 6.95 -9.95 -67.40
N LEU A 259 7.25 -10.70 -66.34
CA LEU A 259 8.06 -11.91 -66.40
C LEU A 259 7.37 -13.02 -67.22
N GLU A 260 6.05 -13.06 -67.23
CA GLU A 260 5.26 -13.95 -68.11
C GLU A 260 5.54 -13.75 -69.61
N LYS A 261 6.12 -12.61 -70.02
CA LYS A 261 6.47 -12.30 -71.41
C LYS A 261 7.93 -12.62 -71.77
N VAL A 262 8.72 -13.14 -70.84
CA VAL A 262 10.10 -13.56 -71.10
C VAL A 262 10.08 -14.84 -71.94
N GLY A 263 10.73 -14.80 -73.11
CA GLY A 263 10.72 -15.91 -74.08
C GLY A 263 11.58 -17.11 -73.67
N ASP A 264 12.56 -16.91 -72.79
CA ASP A 264 13.36 -17.97 -72.21
C ASP A 264 12.64 -18.54 -70.96
N GLN A 265 12.13 -19.77 -71.07
CA GLN A 265 11.37 -20.43 -70.00
C GLN A 265 12.21 -20.71 -68.75
N GLU A 266 13.50 -21.03 -68.89
CA GLU A 266 14.37 -21.31 -67.75
C GLU A 266 14.65 -20.02 -66.97
N LEU A 267 14.95 -18.93 -67.70
CA LEU A 267 15.13 -17.61 -67.09
C LEU A 267 13.83 -17.08 -66.48
N GLN A 268 12.70 -17.25 -67.17
CA GLN A 268 11.37 -16.87 -66.68
C GLN A 268 11.05 -17.54 -65.34
N GLN A 269 11.23 -18.86 -65.26
CA GLN A 269 10.94 -19.63 -64.06
C GLN A 269 11.81 -19.16 -62.88
N ARG A 270 13.12 -18.98 -63.10
CA ARG A 270 14.05 -18.45 -62.08
C ARG A 270 13.65 -17.06 -61.59
N LEU A 271 13.22 -16.17 -62.49
CA LEU A 271 12.80 -14.82 -62.14
C LEU A 271 11.47 -14.79 -61.38
N ILE A 272 10.53 -15.68 -61.72
CA ILE A 272 9.26 -15.83 -60.99
C ILE A 272 9.52 -16.37 -59.57
N GLU A 273 10.45 -17.31 -59.41
CA GLU A 273 10.88 -17.81 -58.11
C GLU A 273 11.53 -16.70 -57.27
N ASP A 274 12.47 -15.93 -57.83
CA ASP A 274 13.11 -14.81 -57.13
C ASP A 274 12.08 -13.74 -56.72
N LEU A 275 11.10 -13.44 -57.57
CA LEU A 275 9.99 -12.52 -57.25
C LEU A 275 9.11 -13.06 -56.12
N SER A 276 8.77 -14.35 -56.17
CA SER A 276 7.93 -14.99 -55.15
C SER A 276 8.65 -14.98 -53.79
N ALA A 277 9.97 -15.21 -53.78
CA ALA A 277 10.79 -15.07 -52.59
C ALA A 277 10.76 -13.64 -52.03
N MET A 278 10.89 -12.61 -52.89
CA MET A 278 10.77 -11.22 -52.46
C MET A 278 9.39 -10.88 -51.88
N GLN A 279 8.31 -11.36 -52.50
CA GLN A 279 6.94 -11.19 -51.99
C GLN A 279 6.77 -11.80 -50.61
N GLN A 280 7.32 -13.01 -50.41
CA GLN A 280 7.29 -13.69 -49.12
C GLN A 280 8.09 -12.91 -48.06
N MET A 281 9.28 -12.40 -48.39
CA MET A 281 10.09 -11.59 -47.46
C MET A 281 9.34 -10.33 -46.98
N VAL A 282 8.67 -9.64 -47.89
CA VAL A 282 7.87 -8.44 -47.55
C VAL A 282 6.69 -8.81 -46.65
N LYS A 283 6.00 -9.91 -46.96
CA LYS A 283 4.88 -10.40 -46.14
C LYS A 283 5.33 -10.77 -44.72
N GLU A 284 6.42 -11.52 -44.60
CA GLU A 284 6.98 -11.94 -43.31
C GLU A 284 7.48 -10.73 -42.48
N GLY A 285 8.05 -9.70 -43.13
CA GLY A 285 8.41 -8.44 -42.47
C GLY A 285 7.20 -7.68 -41.92
N LEU A 286 6.09 -7.68 -42.65
CA LEU A 286 4.83 -7.12 -42.17
C LEU A 286 4.24 -7.94 -41.01
N ASP A 287 4.30 -9.27 -41.10
CA ASP A 287 3.82 -10.16 -40.05
C ASP A 287 4.65 -10.02 -38.77
N LEU A 288 5.96 -9.77 -38.88
CA LEU A 288 6.81 -9.37 -37.76
C LEU A 288 6.35 -8.04 -37.14
N ALA A 289 6.13 -7.01 -37.95
CA ALA A 289 5.64 -5.73 -37.46
C ALA A 289 4.29 -5.86 -36.75
N ARG A 290 3.38 -6.64 -37.32
CA ARG A 290 2.05 -6.95 -36.75
C ARG A 290 2.12 -7.88 -35.55
N SER A 291 3.15 -8.70 -35.42
CA SER A 291 3.33 -9.55 -34.23
C SER A 291 3.53 -8.72 -32.96
N MET A 292 3.94 -7.46 -33.10
CA MET A 292 4.07 -6.49 -31.99
C MET A 292 2.78 -5.72 -31.72
N ASP A 293 1.78 -5.84 -32.59
CA ASP A 293 0.50 -5.15 -32.48
C ASP A 293 -0.52 -6.00 -31.70
N THR A 294 -1.19 -5.37 -30.74
CA THR A 294 -2.12 -6.00 -29.81
C THR A 294 -3.56 -5.53 -30.02
N THR A 295 -3.87 -4.92 -31.17
CA THR A 295 -5.18 -4.38 -31.53
C THR A 295 -6.29 -5.43 -31.58
N GLU A 296 -5.96 -6.70 -31.85
CA GLU A 296 -6.93 -7.79 -31.81
C GLU A 296 -7.41 -8.05 -30.36
N THR A 297 -8.72 -8.23 -30.20
CA THR A 297 -9.35 -8.47 -28.89
C THR A 297 -9.03 -9.88 -28.40
N MET A 298 -8.67 -9.99 -27.12
CA MET A 298 -8.51 -11.28 -26.44
C MET A 298 -9.88 -11.94 -26.26
N GLN A 299 -9.99 -13.22 -26.60
CA GLN A 299 -11.20 -14.02 -26.41
C GLN A 299 -10.85 -15.44 -25.96
N ALA A 300 -11.82 -16.13 -25.35
CA ALA A 300 -11.68 -17.52 -24.98
C ALA A 300 -11.69 -18.38 -26.25
N LEU A 301 -10.62 -19.12 -26.48
CA LEU A 301 -10.41 -19.97 -27.65
C LEU A 301 -10.30 -21.42 -27.20
N ASP A 302 -11.04 -22.31 -27.87
CA ASP A 302 -10.85 -23.74 -27.73
C ASP A 302 -9.49 -24.12 -28.37
N LEU A 303 -8.57 -24.62 -27.54
CA LEU A 303 -7.22 -24.97 -27.99
C LEU A 303 -7.24 -26.13 -28.98
N ASP A 304 -8.07 -27.14 -28.73
CA ASP A 304 -8.11 -28.34 -29.56
C ASP A 304 -8.69 -27.99 -30.94
N ALA A 305 -9.77 -27.21 -30.99
CA ALA A 305 -10.34 -26.75 -32.26
C ALA A 305 -9.38 -25.87 -33.08
N LEU A 306 -8.57 -25.04 -32.40
CA LEU A 306 -7.55 -24.23 -33.06
C LEU A 306 -6.41 -25.09 -33.63
N LEU A 307 -5.91 -26.06 -32.86
CA LEU A 307 -4.87 -26.97 -33.33
C LEU A 307 -5.37 -27.84 -34.49
N ASP A 308 -6.58 -28.40 -34.37
CA ASP A 308 -7.23 -29.20 -35.42
C ASP A 308 -7.34 -28.38 -36.71
N SER A 309 -7.85 -27.14 -36.63
CA SER A 309 -7.96 -26.27 -37.80
C SER A 309 -6.59 -25.99 -38.44
N VAL A 310 -5.57 -25.61 -37.66
CA VAL A 310 -4.24 -25.27 -38.20
C VAL A 310 -3.55 -26.49 -38.83
N CYS A 311 -3.63 -27.66 -38.17
CA CYS A 311 -3.01 -28.88 -38.70
C CYS A 311 -3.75 -29.40 -39.93
N SER A 312 -5.08 -29.27 -39.97
CA SER A 312 -5.89 -29.63 -41.14
C SER A 312 -5.56 -28.73 -42.33
N ASP A 313 -5.49 -27.41 -42.13
CA ASP A 313 -5.11 -26.44 -43.18
C ASP A 313 -3.72 -26.78 -43.78
N ALA A 314 -2.76 -27.17 -42.94
CA ALA A 314 -1.42 -27.59 -43.37
C ALA A 314 -1.44 -28.90 -44.17
N THR A 315 -2.22 -29.88 -43.71
CA THR A 315 -2.38 -31.19 -44.38
C THR A 315 -3.07 -31.04 -45.73
N ASP A 316 -4.11 -30.21 -45.83
CA ASP A 316 -4.81 -29.87 -47.08
C ASP A 316 -3.87 -29.15 -48.06
N GLY A 317 -2.90 -28.39 -47.54
CA GLY A 317 -1.80 -27.80 -48.29
C GLY A 317 -0.72 -28.79 -48.75
N GLY A 318 -0.86 -30.07 -48.44
CA GLY A 318 0.10 -31.13 -48.79
C GLY A 318 1.31 -31.24 -47.87
N GLN A 319 1.32 -30.55 -46.73
CA GLN A 319 2.40 -30.68 -45.74
C GLN A 319 2.21 -31.94 -44.88
N PRO A 320 3.27 -32.71 -44.59
CA PRO A 320 3.20 -33.88 -43.72
C PRO A 320 3.14 -33.46 -42.25
N VAL A 321 1.92 -33.22 -41.76
CA VAL A 321 1.62 -32.82 -40.38
C VAL A 321 0.73 -33.87 -39.71
N GLU A 322 1.06 -34.26 -38.49
CA GLU A 322 0.24 -35.18 -37.70
C GLU A 322 -0.04 -34.58 -36.32
N LEU A 323 -1.32 -34.49 -35.93
CA LEU A 323 -1.75 -34.02 -34.61
C LEU A 323 -2.15 -35.19 -33.72
N ARG A 324 -1.62 -35.24 -32.50
CA ARG A 324 -1.94 -36.26 -31.48
C ARG A 324 -2.22 -35.63 -30.12
N GLY A 325 -3.14 -36.24 -29.37
CA GLY A 325 -3.53 -35.78 -28.03
C GLY A 325 -4.65 -34.75 -28.04
N ARG A 326 -5.11 -34.38 -26.85
CA ARG A 326 -6.12 -33.34 -26.61
C ARG A 326 -5.86 -32.67 -25.27
N ALA A 327 -6.01 -31.35 -25.20
CA ALA A 327 -5.90 -30.61 -23.96
C ALA A 327 -7.25 -30.45 -23.24
N ALA A 328 -8.35 -30.41 -23.98
CA ALA A 328 -9.70 -30.12 -23.48
C ALA A 328 -9.72 -28.88 -22.57
N MET A 329 -9.16 -27.76 -23.08
CA MET A 329 -9.10 -26.49 -22.36
C MET A 329 -9.30 -25.29 -23.28
N ALA A 330 -9.77 -24.21 -22.68
CA ALA A 330 -9.79 -22.91 -23.31
C ALA A 330 -8.54 -22.10 -22.93
N LEU A 331 -8.05 -21.31 -23.87
CA LEU A 331 -6.99 -20.33 -23.66
C LEU A 331 -7.54 -18.92 -23.93
N MET A 332 -7.03 -17.92 -23.21
CA MET A 332 -7.42 -16.52 -23.45
C MET A 332 -6.41 -15.93 -24.43
N GLY A 333 -6.87 -15.58 -25.63
CA GLY A 333 -5.93 -15.16 -26.67
C GLY A 333 -6.54 -14.46 -27.87
N ARG A 334 -5.65 -13.94 -28.70
CA ARG A 334 -5.96 -13.33 -30.00
C ARG A 334 -5.93 -14.41 -31.08
N PRO A 335 -7.08 -14.82 -31.65
CA PRO A 335 -7.12 -15.98 -32.54
C PRO A 335 -6.19 -15.89 -33.74
N MET A 336 -6.11 -14.74 -34.42
CA MET A 336 -5.24 -14.58 -35.58
C MET A 336 -3.77 -14.57 -35.18
N ALA A 337 -3.42 -13.95 -34.05
CA ALA A 337 -2.05 -14.00 -33.52
C ALA A 337 -1.65 -15.45 -33.18
N ILE A 338 -2.44 -16.18 -32.40
CA ILE A 338 -2.07 -17.55 -31.98
C ILE A 338 -2.04 -18.51 -33.17
N ARG A 339 -3.01 -18.40 -34.10
CA ARG A 339 -2.95 -19.12 -35.37
C ARG A 339 -1.63 -18.86 -36.10
N ARG A 340 -1.21 -17.59 -36.22
CA ARG A 340 0.06 -17.22 -36.85
C ARG A 340 1.27 -17.80 -36.11
N CYS A 341 1.25 -17.83 -34.78
CA CYS A 341 2.30 -18.47 -33.98
C CYS A 341 2.42 -19.96 -34.35
N LEU A 342 1.31 -20.70 -34.30
CA LEU A 342 1.28 -22.13 -34.61
C LEU A 342 1.72 -22.42 -36.06
N VAL A 343 1.20 -21.67 -37.02
CA VAL A 343 1.59 -21.80 -38.44
C VAL A 343 3.10 -21.59 -38.62
N ASN A 344 3.69 -20.55 -38.01
CA ASN A 344 5.13 -20.33 -38.12
C ASN A 344 5.97 -21.47 -37.53
N LEU A 345 5.52 -22.07 -36.41
CA LEU A 345 6.24 -23.19 -35.80
C LEU A 345 6.12 -24.47 -36.64
N ILE A 346 4.93 -24.75 -37.18
CA ILE A 346 4.67 -25.93 -38.02
C ILE A 346 5.38 -25.80 -39.37
N ASP A 347 5.30 -24.64 -40.03
CA ASP A 347 6.00 -24.37 -41.29
C ASP A 347 7.52 -24.52 -41.11
N ASN A 348 8.06 -24.09 -39.96
CA ASN A 348 9.47 -24.26 -39.65
C ASN A 348 9.85 -25.75 -39.50
N ALA A 349 9.04 -26.53 -38.79
CA ALA A 349 9.25 -27.97 -38.62
C ALA A 349 9.21 -28.72 -39.97
N VAL A 350 8.20 -28.46 -40.81
CA VAL A 350 8.08 -29.09 -42.13
C VAL A 350 9.24 -28.71 -43.04
N LYS A 351 9.63 -27.43 -43.04
CA LYS A 351 10.68 -26.92 -43.93
C LYS A 351 12.07 -27.44 -43.61
N TYR A 352 12.43 -27.51 -42.32
CA TYR A 352 13.79 -27.87 -41.91
C TYR A 352 13.92 -29.33 -41.45
N GLY A 353 12.82 -29.99 -41.09
CA GLY A 353 12.82 -31.37 -40.64
C GLY A 353 11.83 -32.28 -41.34
N HIS A 354 11.38 -31.90 -42.54
CA HIS A 354 10.56 -32.68 -43.48
C HIS A 354 9.14 -33.02 -43.03
N TYR A 355 8.84 -33.03 -41.73
CA TYR A 355 7.51 -33.28 -41.16
C TYR A 355 7.31 -32.52 -39.86
N ALA A 356 6.06 -32.40 -39.43
CA ALA A 356 5.70 -31.84 -38.11
C ALA A 356 4.77 -32.79 -37.35
N ASN A 357 5.30 -33.40 -36.29
CA ASN A 357 4.52 -34.18 -35.34
C ASN A 357 4.11 -33.28 -34.18
N VAL A 358 2.85 -32.87 -34.17
CA VAL A 358 2.25 -32.00 -33.15
C VAL A 358 1.62 -32.88 -32.08
N THR A 359 2.08 -32.73 -30.84
CA THR A 359 1.45 -33.36 -29.67
C THR A 359 0.96 -32.31 -28.70
N VAL A 360 -0.23 -32.52 -28.14
CA VAL A 360 -0.77 -31.63 -27.11
C VAL A 360 -1.15 -32.43 -25.86
N GLU A 361 -0.72 -31.92 -24.71
CA GLU A 361 -1.03 -32.48 -23.40
C GLU A 361 -1.44 -31.37 -22.43
N ARG A 362 -2.45 -31.64 -21.60
CA ARG A 362 -2.83 -30.76 -20.51
C ARG A 362 -1.90 -30.93 -19.33
N MET A 363 -1.52 -29.82 -18.71
CA MET A 363 -0.78 -29.74 -17.46
C MET A 363 -1.61 -28.97 -16.42
N VAL A 364 -1.13 -28.91 -15.18
CA VAL A 364 -1.78 -28.11 -14.13
C VAL A 364 -1.69 -26.62 -14.50
N GLY A 365 -2.82 -26.01 -14.85
CA GLY A 365 -2.94 -24.59 -15.17
C GLY A 365 -2.39 -24.15 -16.53
N ALA A 366 -2.05 -25.09 -17.42
CA ALA A 366 -1.49 -24.82 -18.74
C ALA A 366 -1.66 -26.02 -19.69
N ALA A 367 -1.44 -25.82 -20.99
CA ALA A 367 -1.19 -26.91 -21.95
C ALA A 367 0.23 -26.83 -22.49
N ARG A 368 0.80 -28.00 -22.79
CA ARG A 368 2.07 -28.14 -23.49
C ARG A 368 1.80 -28.66 -24.89
N ILE A 369 2.23 -27.88 -25.88
CA ILE A 369 2.19 -28.23 -27.30
C ILE A 369 3.64 -28.51 -27.70
N ARG A 370 3.93 -29.71 -28.19
CA ARG A 370 5.25 -30.08 -28.71
C ARG A 370 5.15 -30.31 -30.20
N ILE A 371 6.02 -29.66 -30.96
CA ILE A 371 6.12 -29.79 -32.41
C ILE A 371 7.50 -30.39 -32.68
N ARG A 372 7.51 -31.68 -33.05
CA ARG A 372 8.74 -32.41 -33.37
C ARG A 372 8.93 -32.50 -34.88
N ASP A 373 10.14 -32.23 -35.32
CA ASP A 373 10.58 -32.45 -36.69
C ASP A 373 11.66 -33.54 -36.80
N GLY A 374 12.01 -33.92 -38.04
CA GLY A 374 13.07 -34.89 -38.36
C GLY A 374 14.36 -34.26 -38.87
N GLY A 375 14.61 -32.99 -38.56
CA GLY A 375 15.75 -32.24 -39.07
C GLY A 375 17.08 -32.58 -38.37
N PRO A 376 18.18 -31.88 -38.73
CA PRO A 376 19.48 -32.07 -38.08
C PRO A 376 19.55 -31.53 -36.64
N GLY A 377 18.52 -30.84 -36.17
CA GLY A 377 18.54 -30.10 -34.91
C GLY A 377 19.31 -28.78 -35.01
N ILE A 378 19.58 -28.15 -33.86
CA ILE A 378 20.27 -26.86 -33.76
C ILE A 378 21.44 -27.00 -32.78
N ASP A 379 22.61 -26.47 -33.16
CA ASP A 379 23.76 -26.40 -32.24
C ASP A 379 23.36 -25.63 -30.95
N PRO A 380 23.67 -26.16 -29.75
CA PRO A 380 23.35 -25.49 -28.47
C PRO A 380 23.74 -24.01 -28.40
N ASP A 381 24.87 -23.62 -29.02
CA ASP A 381 25.37 -22.24 -29.00
C ASP A 381 24.52 -21.29 -29.88
N GLN A 382 23.73 -21.86 -30.79
CA GLN A 382 22.88 -21.13 -31.74
C GLN A 382 21.40 -21.11 -31.31
N MET A 383 21.02 -21.95 -30.33
CA MET A 383 19.63 -22.13 -29.88
C MET A 383 18.97 -20.83 -29.39
N ALA A 384 19.74 -19.94 -28.77
CA ALA A 384 19.24 -18.62 -28.37
C ALA A 384 19.12 -17.65 -29.55
N ARG A 385 20.04 -17.74 -30.51
CA ARG A 385 20.19 -16.81 -31.64
C ARG A 385 19.15 -17.04 -32.73
N VAL A 386 18.58 -18.25 -32.85
CA VAL A 386 17.49 -18.54 -33.81
C VAL A 386 16.19 -17.80 -33.53
N PHE A 387 16.06 -17.16 -32.37
CA PHE A 387 14.98 -16.22 -32.07
C PHE A 387 15.30 -14.77 -32.46
N GLU A 388 16.52 -14.46 -32.91
CA GLU A 388 16.87 -13.12 -33.37
C GLU A 388 16.29 -12.87 -34.77
N PRO A 389 15.72 -11.67 -35.03
CA PRO A 389 15.20 -11.33 -36.35
C PRO A 389 16.28 -11.47 -37.43
N PHE A 390 15.92 -12.09 -38.56
CA PHE A 390 16.79 -12.31 -39.72
C PHE A 390 17.97 -13.26 -39.50
N TYR A 391 18.07 -13.91 -38.34
CA TYR A 391 19.11 -14.90 -38.08
C TYR A 391 18.79 -16.24 -38.75
N ARG A 392 19.81 -16.87 -39.35
CA ARG A 392 19.73 -18.18 -40.00
C ARG A 392 21.03 -18.95 -39.72
N ILE A 393 20.92 -20.27 -39.51
CA ILE A 393 22.06 -21.17 -39.28
C ILE A 393 22.83 -21.42 -40.60
N GLU A 394 22.11 -21.56 -41.71
CA GLU A 394 22.71 -21.72 -43.04
C GLU A 394 23.18 -20.36 -43.60
N THR A 395 24.47 -20.26 -43.92
CA THR A 395 25.07 -19.07 -44.54
C THR A 395 24.90 -19.04 -46.07
N SER A 396 24.52 -20.15 -46.70
CA SER A 396 24.30 -20.20 -48.14
C SER A 396 22.94 -19.62 -48.50
N ARG A 397 22.94 -18.61 -49.38
CA ARG A 397 21.75 -18.14 -50.12
C ARG A 397 21.27 -19.16 -51.16
N SER A 398 21.47 -20.45 -50.92
CA SER A 398 20.96 -21.51 -51.78
C SER A 398 19.44 -21.50 -51.71
N ARG A 399 18.82 -21.34 -52.89
CA ARG A 399 17.39 -21.07 -53.11
C ARG A 399 16.44 -22.12 -52.51
N GLU A 400 16.93 -23.31 -52.16
CA GLU A 400 16.11 -24.42 -51.65
C GLU A 400 15.60 -24.23 -50.21
N SER A 401 16.31 -23.52 -49.31
CA SER A 401 15.90 -23.38 -47.90
C SER A 401 15.15 -22.07 -47.58
N GLY A 402 14.58 -21.40 -48.60
CA GLY A 402 14.13 -20.00 -48.66
C GLY A 402 13.20 -19.48 -47.54
N GLY A 403 13.72 -19.24 -46.34
CA GLY A 403 13.03 -18.54 -45.23
C GLY A 403 13.73 -17.24 -44.86
N THR A 404 13.00 -16.25 -44.33
CA THR A 404 13.61 -14.96 -43.88
C THR A 404 14.33 -15.04 -42.55
N GLY A 405 14.12 -16.11 -41.76
CA GLY A 405 14.55 -16.16 -40.35
C GLY A 405 13.62 -15.38 -39.41
N LEU A 406 12.42 -14.98 -39.85
CA LEU A 406 11.47 -14.24 -39.01
C LEU A 406 10.46 -15.13 -38.28
N GLY A 407 10.20 -16.35 -38.75
CA GLY A 407 9.12 -17.20 -38.22
C GLY A 407 9.22 -17.49 -36.73
N LEU A 408 10.39 -17.93 -36.24
CA LEU A 408 10.62 -18.19 -34.81
C LEU A 408 10.57 -16.91 -33.97
N THR A 409 11.03 -15.78 -34.51
CA THR A 409 10.90 -14.48 -33.85
C THR A 409 9.44 -14.09 -33.67
N ILE A 410 8.62 -14.24 -34.72
CA ILE A 410 7.19 -13.96 -34.71
C ILE A 410 6.48 -14.85 -33.68
N ALA A 411 6.76 -16.16 -33.70
CA ALA A 411 6.17 -17.11 -32.77
C ALA A 411 6.50 -16.76 -31.32
N ARG A 412 7.77 -16.40 -31.03
CA ARG A 412 8.20 -15.98 -29.70
C ARG A 412 7.52 -14.70 -29.23
N ASN A 413 7.49 -13.66 -30.06
CA ASN A 413 6.81 -12.40 -29.74
C ASN A 413 5.34 -12.62 -29.39
N ILE A 414 4.65 -13.44 -30.20
CA ILE A 414 3.24 -13.76 -29.96
C ILE A 414 3.08 -14.57 -28.67
N ALA A 415 3.93 -15.57 -28.43
CA ALA A 415 3.87 -16.36 -27.21
C ALA A 415 4.05 -15.49 -25.96
N GLU A 416 5.08 -14.63 -25.93
CA GLU A 416 5.35 -13.73 -24.80
C GLU A 416 4.17 -12.78 -24.51
N GLN A 417 3.52 -12.25 -25.55
CA GLN A 417 2.32 -11.40 -25.41
C GLN A 417 1.10 -12.13 -24.84
N HIS A 418 1.07 -13.46 -24.91
CA HIS A 418 0.00 -14.30 -24.39
C HIS A 418 0.39 -14.98 -23.06
N GLY A 419 1.52 -14.58 -22.45
CA GLY A 419 2.04 -15.22 -21.25
C GLY A 419 2.47 -16.67 -21.47
N ALA A 420 2.67 -17.07 -22.73
CA ALA A 420 3.15 -18.37 -23.14
C ALA A 420 4.68 -18.36 -23.27
N ASN A 421 5.28 -19.55 -23.20
CA ASN A 421 6.72 -19.70 -23.35
C ASN A 421 7.06 -20.67 -24.49
N VAL A 422 8.06 -20.31 -25.30
CA VAL A 422 8.57 -21.14 -26.41
C VAL A 422 9.97 -21.60 -26.05
N MET A 423 10.19 -22.90 -26.10
CA MET A 423 11.47 -23.54 -25.83
C MET A 423 11.87 -24.43 -26.99
N LEU A 424 13.18 -24.55 -27.22
CA LEU A 424 13.76 -25.41 -28.25
C LEU A 424 14.68 -26.43 -27.58
N ALA A 425 14.57 -27.68 -27.99
CA ALA A 425 15.47 -28.73 -27.56
C ALA A 425 15.73 -29.69 -28.73
N ASN A 426 16.97 -30.18 -28.85
CA ASN A 426 17.25 -31.29 -29.76
C ASN A 426 16.69 -32.58 -29.18
N HIS A 427 16.06 -33.40 -30.02
CA HIS A 427 15.52 -34.68 -29.61
C HIS A 427 16.62 -35.77 -29.64
N ALA A 428 16.56 -36.73 -28.71
CA ALA A 428 17.60 -37.76 -28.57
C ALA A 428 17.75 -38.65 -29.82
N GLU A 429 16.67 -38.84 -30.57
CA GLU A 429 16.63 -39.61 -31.83
C GLU A 429 16.91 -38.74 -33.07
N GLY A 430 17.38 -37.50 -32.90
CA GLY A 430 17.50 -36.50 -33.96
C GLY A 430 16.22 -35.69 -34.16
N GLY A 431 16.35 -34.53 -34.81
CA GLY A 431 15.30 -33.53 -34.94
C GLY A 431 15.33 -32.44 -33.88
N LEU A 432 14.54 -31.41 -34.11
CA LEU A 432 14.24 -30.35 -33.15
C LEU A 432 12.83 -30.57 -32.58
N GLU A 433 12.69 -30.35 -31.28
CA GLU A 433 11.40 -30.25 -30.61
C GLU A 433 11.18 -28.82 -30.14
N VAL A 434 10.16 -28.18 -30.69
CA VAL A 434 9.65 -26.90 -30.19
C VAL A 434 8.58 -27.17 -29.16
N THR A 435 8.76 -26.68 -27.94
CA THR A 435 7.76 -26.76 -26.88
C THR A 435 7.14 -25.39 -26.63
N LEU A 436 5.83 -25.28 -26.86
CA LEU A 436 5.02 -24.10 -26.56
C LEU A 436 4.15 -24.40 -25.32
N ILE A 437 4.34 -23.66 -24.25
CA ILE A 437 3.54 -23.76 -23.02
C ILE A 437 2.56 -22.59 -22.97
N VAL A 438 1.27 -22.87 -23.02
CA VAL A 438 0.20 -21.86 -22.99
C VAL A 438 -0.60 -21.93 -21.68
N PRO A 439 -0.89 -20.80 -21.01
CA PRO A 439 -1.64 -20.81 -19.76
C PRO A 439 -3.12 -21.14 -19.98
N GLU A 440 -3.73 -21.82 -19.02
CA GLU A 440 -5.15 -22.10 -19.02
C GLU A 440 -5.97 -20.85 -18.69
N TYR A 441 -7.05 -20.63 -19.45
CA TYR A 441 -8.02 -19.60 -19.11
C TYR A 441 -8.96 -20.07 -18.00
N TYR A 442 -8.95 -19.35 -16.88
CA TYR A 442 -9.98 -19.49 -15.85
C TYR A 442 -11.04 -18.41 -16.05
N ALA A 443 -12.25 -18.82 -16.44
CA ALA A 443 -13.43 -17.97 -16.40
C ALA A 443 -13.85 -17.73 -14.94
N GLY A 444 -13.16 -16.82 -14.24
CA GLY A 444 -13.49 -16.46 -12.86
C GLY A 444 -12.27 -16.19 -11.99
N ALA A 445 -11.81 -14.94 -11.98
CA ALA A 445 -11.16 -14.28 -10.85
C ALA A 445 -11.65 -12.84 -10.77
#